data_AF-A0A3D3UQK8-F1
#
_entry.id   AF-A0A3D3UQK8-F1
#
_cell.length_a   1.000
_cell.length_b   1.000
_cell.length_c   1.000
_cell.angle_alpha   90.00
_cell.angle_beta   90.00
_cell.angle_gamma   90.00
#
_symmetry.space_group_name_H-M   'P 1'
#
loop_
_entity.id
_entity.type
_entity.pdbx_description
1 polymer ?
#
loop_
_entity_poly.entity_id
_entity_poly.type
_entity_poly.pdbx_seq_one_letter_code
_entity_poly.pdbx_strand_id
1 'polypeptide(L)'
;TLVKKIAGSALIAFKDMRQVKIGEAKGQAPEIVYNRRPKNTDGLVKMAFTVPPEVRATRKVVVDPGGDVRTTFVLPDDKTEWTFGPIDPEVCVLRVENTAGEIVASLVNFGCHPVSIYPSLSTSVSADYPAFVTGVVEGAEGGLCLFALGLAGDAVPYDRGVLPRRQIGRAVGGEALRRLQFVTTTGDITVSGLKTKVEFPTKPQAAEKVADNDEIPEPVISEIQVLRLGDIYILGLPGEVLVEVGLEIKKRAGLENLFIVSLSNDAIGYVCHRAAYDEGGYEPAGATNLAKGAGEIMIEQSLELIGRIKQERQTRPD
;
A
#
# COMPACT_ATOMS: atom_id res chain seq x y z
N THR A 1 25.90 -3.90 4.04
CA THR A 1 24.71 -3.45 4.80
C THR A 1 23.62 -3.07 3.83
N LEU A 2 22.35 -3.10 4.26
CA LEU A 2 21.22 -2.64 3.44
C LEU A 2 21.40 -1.19 2.98
N VAL A 3 21.89 -0.31 3.86
CA VAL A 3 22.22 1.10 3.55
C VAL A 3 23.14 1.23 2.33
N LYS A 4 24.23 0.45 2.25
CA LYS A 4 25.14 0.48 1.10
C LYS A 4 24.48 0.01 -0.20
N LYS A 5 23.54 -0.94 -0.12
CA LYS A 5 22.81 -1.44 -1.29
C LYS A 5 21.81 -0.41 -1.81
N ILE A 6 21.08 0.27 -0.93
CA ILE A 6 20.16 1.37 -1.28
C ILE A 6 20.93 2.54 -1.92
N ALA A 7 22.03 2.98 -1.29
CA ALA A 7 22.87 4.04 -1.87
C ALA A 7 23.47 3.61 -3.22
N GLY A 8 23.88 2.34 -3.33
CA GLY A 8 24.42 1.77 -4.57
C GLY A 8 23.39 1.73 -5.71
N SER A 9 22.13 1.38 -5.44
CA SER A 9 21.08 1.39 -6.48
C SER A 9 20.79 2.79 -6.99
N ALA A 10 20.78 3.79 -6.10
CA ALA A 10 20.65 5.20 -6.52
C ALA A 10 21.83 5.65 -7.40
N LEU A 11 23.07 5.24 -7.06
CA LEU A 11 24.25 5.54 -7.88
C LEU A 11 24.21 4.85 -9.25
N ILE A 12 23.72 3.61 -9.31
CA ILE A 12 23.53 2.90 -10.59
C ILE A 12 22.52 3.66 -11.46
N ALA A 13 21.37 4.04 -10.91
CA ALA A 13 20.36 4.81 -11.62
C ALA A 13 20.88 6.18 -12.09
N PHE A 14 21.66 6.89 -11.24
CA PHE A 14 22.27 8.17 -11.60
C PHE A 14 23.27 8.04 -12.76
N LYS A 15 24.07 6.97 -12.80
CA LYS A 15 25.03 6.73 -13.89
C LYS A 15 24.35 6.33 -15.20
N ASP A 16 23.10 5.92 -15.13
CA ASP A 16 22.30 5.46 -16.27
C ASP A 16 21.19 6.45 -16.67
N MET A 17 21.34 7.73 -16.28
CA MET A 17 20.41 8.80 -16.65
C MET A 17 20.32 8.93 -18.17
N ARG A 18 19.08 8.98 -18.66
CA ARG A 18 18.74 9.06 -20.08
C ARG A 18 17.43 9.83 -20.24
N GLN A 19 17.19 10.36 -21.44
CA GLN A 19 15.91 10.97 -21.76
C GLN A 19 14.81 9.89 -21.80
N VAL A 20 13.71 10.17 -21.12
CA VAL A 20 12.56 9.26 -21.03
C VAL A 20 11.26 10.05 -21.12
N LYS A 21 10.19 9.35 -21.45
CA LYS A 21 8.82 9.81 -21.23
C LYS A 21 8.19 8.95 -20.14
N ILE A 22 7.27 9.52 -19.38
CA ILE A 22 6.51 8.80 -18.38
C ILE A 22 5.01 8.90 -18.64
N GLY A 23 4.29 7.90 -18.18
CA GLY A 23 2.84 7.90 -18.08
C GLY A 23 2.40 6.90 -17.04
N GLU A 24 1.12 6.86 -16.75
CA GLU A 24 0.53 6.04 -15.71
C GLU A 24 -0.72 5.30 -16.20
N ALA A 25 -1.17 4.34 -15.41
CA ALA A 25 -2.51 3.79 -15.56
C ALA A 25 -2.96 3.14 -14.26
N LYS A 26 -4.28 2.92 -14.17
CA LYS A 26 -4.90 2.20 -13.08
C LYS A 26 -5.64 0.97 -13.58
N GLY A 27 -5.43 -0.11 -12.86
CA GLY A 27 -6.16 -1.37 -12.95
C GLY A 27 -6.80 -1.73 -11.62
N GLN A 28 -7.41 -2.90 -11.56
CA GLN A 28 -7.95 -3.45 -10.32
C GLN A 28 -7.73 -4.94 -10.23
N ALA A 29 -7.46 -5.45 -9.03
CA ALA A 29 -7.32 -6.88 -8.74
C ALA A 29 -8.00 -7.25 -7.39
N PRO A 30 -9.31 -7.01 -7.23
CA PRO A 30 -10.02 -7.17 -5.97
C PRO A 30 -10.01 -8.63 -5.45
N GLU A 31 -10.00 -9.61 -6.34
CA GLU A 31 -10.08 -11.03 -6.03
C GLU A 31 -8.85 -11.59 -5.31
N ILE A 32 -7.76 -10.83 -5.29
CA ILE A 32 -6.45 -11.22 -4.75
C ILE A 32 -6.36 -10.94 -3.25
N VAL A 33 -7.10 -9.95 -2.76
CA VAL A 33 -6.93 -9.37 -1.43
C VAL A 33 -8.25 -9.35 -0.67
N TYR A 34 -8.19 -9.54 0.64
CA TYR A 34 -9.31 -9.28 1.54
C TYR A 34 -8.84 -8.54 2.79
N ASN A 35 -9.75 -7.84 3.44
CA ASN A 35 -9.48 -7.19 4.71
C ASN A 35 -9.59 -8.23 5.85
N ARG A 36 -8.52 -8.43 6.62
CA ARG A 36 -8.45 -9.41 7.71
C ARG A 36 -9.17 -8.99 9.00
N ARG A 37 -9.85 -7.84 9.01
CA ARG A 37 -10.61 -7.29 10.14
C ARG A 37 -12.13 -7.35 9.90
N PRO A 38 -12.74 -8.54 9.74
CA PRO A 38 -14.19 -8.60 9.61
C PRO A 38 -14.89 -8.15 10.90
N LYS A 39 -16.00 -7.44 10.73
CA LYS A 39 -16.79 -6.85 11.82
C LYS A 39 -18.09 -7.63 12.02
N ASN A 40 -18.49 -7.86 13.26
CA ASN A 40 -19.80 -8.40 13.59
C ASN A 40 -20.89 -7.31 13.58
N THR A 41 -22.14 -7.69 13.86
CA THR A 41 -23.29 -6.78 13.96
C THR A 41 -23.17 -5.72 15.06
N ASP A 42 -22.35 -5.97 16.09
CA ASP A 42 -22.06 -5.02 17.18
C ASP A 42 -20.89 -4.08 16.84
N GLY A 43 -20.29 -4.22 15.66
CA GLY A 43 -19.13 -3.45 15.22
C GLY A 43 -17.78 -3.95 15.75
N LEU A 44 -17.74 -5.09 16.45
CA LEU A 44 -16.50 -5.66 16.99
C LEU A 44 -15.76 -6.51 15.94
N VAL A 45 -14.43 -6.44 15.98
CA VAL A 45 -13.53 -7.14 15.05
C VAL A 45 -13.06 -8.48 15.63
N LYS A 46 -13.10 -9.51 14.80
CA LYS A 46 -12.39 -10.78 15.03
C LYS A 46 -11.44 -11.05 13.87
N MET A 47 -10.14 -11.13 14.16
CA MET A 47 -9.13 -11.28 13.12
C MET A 47 -9.33 -12.56 12.29
N ALA A 48 -9.32 -12.41 10.97
CA ALA A 48 -9.37 -13.50 9.99
C ALA A 48 -8.03 -13.58 9.24
N PHE A 49 -6.95 -13.97 9.94
CA PHE A 49 -5.62 -14.08 9.32
C PHE A 49 -5.53 -15.13 8.22
N THR A 50 -6.38 -16.16 8.26
CA THR A 50 -6.57 -17.14 7.21
C THR A 50 -8.01 -17.60 7.25
N VAL A 51 -8.60 -17.81 6.09
CA VAL A 51 -9.95 -18.38 5.93
C VAL A 51 -9.84 -19.81 5.40
N PRO A 52 -10.66 -20.77 5.89
CA PRO A 52 -10.63 -22.15 5.42
C PRO A 52 -10.86 -22.28 3.91
N PRO A 53 -10.31 -23.31 3.24
CA PRO A 53 -10.46 -23.49 1.79
C PRO A 53 -11.92 -23.47 1.29
N GLU A 54 -12.83 -24.11 2.00
CA GLU A 54 -14.26 -24.14 1.70
C GLU A 54 -14.90 -22.75 1.79
N VAL A 55 -14.48 -21.92 2.74
CA VAL A 55 -14.90 -20.52 2.87
C VAL A 55 -14.32 -19.69 1.75
N ARG A 56 -13.04 -19.85 1.45
CA ARG A 56 -12.36 -19.14 0.34
C ARG A 56 -13.02 -19.41 -1.00
N ALA A 57 -13.51 -20.62 -1.24
CA ALA A 57 -14.20 -20.98 -2.48
C ALA A 57 -15.49 -20.18 -2.70
N THR A 58 -16.06 -19.60 -1.64
CA THR A 58 -17.29 -18.77 -1.72
C THR A 58 -17.01 -17.28 -1.97
N ARG A 59 -15.74 -16.90 -2.18
CA ARG A 59 -15.29 -15.51 -2.36
C ARG A 59 -16.16 -14.75 -3.36
N LYS A 60 -16.61 -13.57 -2.97
CA LYS A 60 -17.30 -12.61 -3.84
C LYS A 60 -16.66 -11.24 -3.72
N VAL A 61 -16.58 -10.55 -4.85
CA VAL A 61 -16.26 -9.13 -4.90
C VAL A 61 -17.57 -8.36 -4.93
N VAL A 62 -17.73 -7.43 -3.99
CA VAL A 62 -18.91 -6.58 -3.85
C VAL A 62 -18.45 -5.13 -3.93
N VAL A 63 -19.18 -4.31 -4.68
CA VAL A 63 -18.99 -2.86 -4.69
C VAL A 63 -20.21 -2.25 -4.04
N ASP A 64 -19.99 -1.52 -2.96
CA ASP A 64 -21.03 -0.83 -2.23
C ASP A 64 -21.55 0.39 -3.03
N PRO A 65 -22.75 0.91 -2.75
CA PRO A 65 -23.27 2.13 -3.38
C PRO A 65 -22.34 3.35 -3.22
N GLY A 66 -21.51 3.38 -2.17
CA GLY A 66 -20.51 4.42 -1.93
C GLY A 66 -19.23 4.29 -2.76
N GLY A 67 -19.09 3.21 -3.55
CA GLY A 67 -17.91 2.91 -4.37
C GLY A 67 -16.85 2.04 -3.68
N ASP A 68 -16.99 1.79 -2.37
CA ASP A 68 -16.07 0.94 -1.63
C ASP A 68 -16.14 -0.50 -2.14
N VAL A 69 -14.97 -1.10 -2.35
CA VAL A 69 -14.86 -2.49 -2.80
C VAL A 69 -14.58 -3.39 -1.62
N ARG A 70 -15.24 -4.55 -1.61
CA ARG A 70 -15.10 -5.59 -0.59
C ARG A 70 -14.86 -6.93 -1.22
N THR A 71 -13.95 -7.69 -0.65
CA THR A 71 -13.83 -9.12 -0.91
C THR A 71 -14.37 -9.86 0.30
N THR A 72 -15.51 -10.52 0.12
CA THR A 72 -16.29 -11.17 1.19
C THR A 72 -16.40 -12.67 0.95
N PHE A 73 -16.83 -13.39 1.99
CA PHE A 73 -16.97 -14.85 2.00
C PHE A 73 -18.28 -15.24 2.68
N VAL A 74 -18.82 -16.40 2.29
CA VAL A 74 -19.91 -17.07 3.01
C VAL A 74 -19.29 -17.93 4.11
N LEU A 75 -19.55 -17.58 5.36
CA LEU A 75 -19.09 -18.33 6.51
C LEU A 75 -20.06 -19.49 6.82
N PRO A 76 -19.56 -20.67 7.24
CA PRO A 76 -20.38 -21.87 7.42
C PRO A 76 -21.34 -21.81 8.61
N ASP A 77 -21.06 -20.94 9.59
CA ASP A 77 -21.89 -20.76 10.80
C ASP A 77 -22.53 -19.37 10.85
N ASP A 78 -23.84 -19.34 10.61
CA ASP A 78 -24.75 -18.18 10.56
C ASP A 78 -25.10 -17.57 11.94
N LYS A 79 -24.21 -17.67 12.94
CA LYS A 79 -24.53 -17.10 14.27
C LYS A 79 -24.10 -15.65 14.43
N THR A 80 -23.35 -15.13 13.47
CA THR A 80 -22.91 -13.74 13.45
C THR A 80 -22.63 -13.37 12.00
N GLU A 81 -23.37 -12.42 11.45
CA GLU A 81 -23.08 -11.87 10.13
C GLU A 81 -21.76 -11.08 10.22
N TRP A 82 -20.73 -11.55 9.53
CA TRP A 82 -19.42 -10.92 9.50
C TRP A 82 -19.24 -10.14 8.20
N THR A 83 -19.00 -8.83 8.31
CA THR A 83 -18.75 -7.97 7.16
C THR A 83 -17.25 -7.79 6.95
N PHE A 84 -16.75 -8.20 5.79
CA PHE A 84 -15.38 -7.99 5.36
C PHE A 84 -15.23 -6.66 4.60
N GLY A 85 -14.08 -6.01 4.77
CA GLY A 85 -13.69 -4.85 3.99
C GLY A 85 -13.82 -3.52 4.75
N PRO A 86 -13.50 -2.40 4.07
CA PRO A 86 -13.16 -2.29 2.64
C PRO A 86 -11.78 -2.83 2.28
N ILE A 87 -11.51 -2.95 0.97
CA ILE A 87 -10.18 -3.17 0.39
C ILE A 87 -9.83 -2.04 -0.59
N ASP A 88 -8.54 -1.84 -0.85
CA ASP A 88 -8.05 -1.06 -1.98
C ASP A 88 -7.69 -2.00 -3.14
N PRO A 89 -8.55 -2.13 -4.18
CA PRO A 89 -8.31 -3.07 -5.25
C PRO A 89 -7.34 -2.52 -6.31
N GLU A 90 -6.94 -1.24 -6.23
CA GLU A 90 -6.21 -0.56 -7.30
C GLU A 90 -4.82 -1.17 -7.53
N VAL A 91 -4.53 -1.46 -8.81
CA VAL A 91 -3.17 -1.74 -9.29
C VAL A 91 -2.73 -0.53 -10.10
N CYS A 92 -1.89 0.32 -9.51
CA CYS A 92 -1.38 1.51 -10.18
C CYS A 92 -0.04 1.18 -10.86
N VAL A 93 0.15 1.64 -12.09
CA VAL A 93 1.40 1.46 -12.83
C VAL A 93 1.98 2.79 -13.29
N LEU A 94 3.30 2.93 -13.20
CA LEU A 94 4.08 3.98 -13.87
C LEU A 94 4.85 3.32 -15.02
N ARG A 95 4.64 3.80 -16.23
CA ARG A 95 5.42 3.46 -17.42
C ARG A 95 6.55 4.47 -17.60
N VAL A 96 7.76 3.99 -17.82
CA VAL A 96 8.91 4.82 -18.21
C VAL A 96 9.50 4.25 -19.48
N GLU A 97 9.44 5.03 -20.57
CA GLU A 97 9.90 4.59 -21.89
C GLU A 97 11.00 5.49 -22.45
N ASN A 98 11.84 4.91 -23.31
CA ASN A 98 12.85 5.66 -24.04
C ASN A 98 12.25 6.41 -25.25
N THR A 99 13.10 7.09 -26.01
CA THR A 99 12.69 7.83 -27.21
C THR A 99 12.20 6.94 -28.36
N ALA A 100 12.51 5.64 -28.33
CA ALA A 100 12.01 4.63 -29.27
C ALA A 100 10.65 4.03 -28.87
N GLY A 101 10.11 4.39 -27.69
CA GLY A 101 8.84 3.87 -27.17
C GLY A 101 8.96 2.53 -26.43
N GLU A 102 10.18 2.05 -26.17
CA GLU A 102 10.43 0.81 -25.43
C GLU A 102 10.41 1.09 -23.92
N ILE A 103 9.77 0.21 -23.14
CA ILE A 103 9.78 0.33 -21.68
C ILE A 103 11.19 0.06 -21.16
N VAL A 104 11.77 1.04 -20.47
CA VAL A 104 13.08 0.90 -19.81
C VAL A 104 12.94 0.72 -18.30
N ALA A 105 11.84 1.20 -17.73
CA ALA A 105 11.48 0.94 -16.35
C ALA A 105 9.97 0.99 -16.14
N SER A 106 9.52 0.36 -15.07
CA SER A 106 8.14 0.43 -14.60
C SER A 106 8.06 0.40 -13.08
N LEU A 107 6.99 0.95 -12.53
CA LEU A 107 6.61 0.81 -11.12
C LEU A 107 5.23 0.18 -11.06
N VAL A 108 5.05 -0.85 -10.24
CA VAL A 108 3.76 -1.44 -9.91
C VAL A 108 3.45 -1.15 -8.44
N ASN A 109 2.28 -0.62 -8.14
CA ASN A 109 1.79 -0.37 -6.79
C ASN A 109 0.50 -1.15 -6.53
N PHE A 110 0.50 -1.93 -5.46
CA PHE A 110 -0.67 -2.74 -5.06
C PHE A 110 -0.71 -2.93 -3.55
N GLY A 111 -1.90 -2.77 -2.96
CA GLY A 111 -2.15 -2.89 -1.52
C GLY A 111 -2.46 -4.33 -1.10
N CYS A 112 -1.42 -5.10 -0.77
CA CYS A 112 -1.61 -6.44 -0.20
C CYS A 112 -0.37 -6.87 0.59
N HIS A 113 -0.56 -7.31 1.82
CA HIS A 113 0.55 -7.63 2.71
C HIS A 113 1.36 -8.85 2.19
N PRO A 114 2.71 -8.78 2.05
CA PRO A 114 3.54 -9.84 1.48
C PRO A 114 3.82 -10.98 2.46
N VAL A 115 2.76 -11.69 2.88
CA VAL A 115 2.78 -12.79 3.85
C VAL A 115 2.32 -14.12 3.26
N SER A 116 2.61 -14.38 1.99
CA SER A 116 2.17 -15.60 1.33
C SER A 116 2.80 -16.88 1.92
N ILE A 117 3.88 -16.76 2.69
CA ILE A 117 4.53 -17.91 3.33
C ILE A 117 3.87 -18.36 4.63
N TYR A 118 3.09 -17.50 5.28
CA TYR A 118 2.35 -17.83 6.50
C TYR A 118 1.34 -18.97 6.26
N PRO A 119 1.15 -19.91 7.21
CA PRO A 119 1.80 -20.01 8.52
C PRO A 119 3.11 -20.83 8.54
N SER A 120 3.68 -21.13 7.37
CA SER A 120 4.90 -21.95 7.30
C SER A 120 6.10 -21.17 7.83
N LEU A 121 6.93 -21.84 8.63
CA LEU A 121 8.21 -21.31 9.09
C LEU A 121 9.28 -21.66 8.05
N SER A 122 9.49 -20.74 7.11
CA SER A 122 10.61 -20.83 6.17
C SER A 122 11.76 -19.97 6.66
N THR A 123 12.99 -20.49 6.54
CA THR A 123 14.22 -19.75 6.82
C THR A 123 14.82 -19.11 5.54
N SER A 124 14.19 -19.30 4.39
CA SER A 124 14.67 -18.77 3.11
C SER A 124 14.32 -17.29 2.94
N VAL A 125 15.30 -16.50 2.49
CA VAL A 125 15.08 -15.11 2.08
C VAL A 125 14.25 -15.08 0.79
N SER A 126 13.18 -14.29 0.77
CA SER A 126 12.28 -14.17 -0.38
C SER A 126 11.65 -12.77 -0.43
N ALA A 127 11.47 -12.24 -1.63
CA ALA A 127 10.68 -11.03 -1.88
C ALA A 127 9.19 -11.36 -2.13
N ASP A 128 8.71 -12.49 -1.60
CA ASP A 128 7.33 -12.99 -1.62
C ASP A 128 6.62 -12.90 -3.00
N TYR A 129 5.31 -12.62 -3.04
CA TYR A 129 4.57 -12.43 -4.28
C TYR A 129 5.07 -11.24 -5.13
N PRO A 130 5.58 -10.12 -4.56
CA PRO A 130 6.13 -9.01 -5.35
C PRO A 130 7.19 -9.43 -6.37
N ALA A 131 8.05 -10.39 -6.02
CA ALA A 131 9.07 -10.92 -6.95
C ALA A 131 8.46 -11.51 -8.23
N PHE A 132 7.27 -12.11 -8.13
CA PHE A 132 6.57 -12.67 -9.27
C PHE A 132 5.78 -11.60 -10.05
N VAL A 133 5.40 -10.49 -9.41
CA VAL A 133 4.82 -9.33 -10.09
C VAL A 133 5.85 -8.71 -11.02
N THR A 134 7.02 -8.35 -10.48
CA THR A 134 8.08 -7.72 -11.26
C THR A 134 8.57 -8.65 -12.36
N GLY A 135 8.79 -9.94 -12.06
CA GLY A 135 9.25 -10.91 -13.05
C GLY A 135 8.28 -11.15 -14.21
N VAL A 136 6.98 -10.95 -14.04
CA VAL A 136 6.02 -11.01 -15.16
C VAL A 136 6.18 -9.80 -16.07
N VAL A 137 6.31 -8.61 -15.52
CA VAL A 137 6.48 -7.38 -16.30
C VAL A 137 7.85 -7.38 -17.00
N GLU A 138 8.93 -7.63 -16.26
CA GLU A 138 10.30 -7.69 -16.80
C GLU A 138 10.45 -8.79 -17.87
N GLY A 139 9.77 -9.92 -17.70
CA GLY A 139 9.81 -11.01 -18.66
C GLY A 139 9.09 -10.70 -19.98
N ALA A 140 8.08 -9.83 -19.96
CA ALA A 140 7.30 -9.46 -21.14
C ALA A 140 7.83 -8.20 -21.84
N GLU A 141 8.21 -7.19 -21.08
CA GLU A 141 8.56 -5.85 -21.59
C GLU A 141 10.06 -5.57 -21.54
N GLY A 142 10.83 -6.36 -20.78
CA GLY A 142 12.18 -5.99 -20.39
C GLY A 142 12.19 -4.85 -19.37
N GLY A 143 13.30 -4.11 -19.35
CA GLY A 143 13.49 -3.00 -18.40
C GLY A 143 13.53 -3.44 -16.94
N LEU A 144 13.65 -2.47 -16.03
CA LEU A 144 13.57 -2.68 -14.59
C LEU A 144 12.12 -2.52 -14.11
N CYS A 145 11.56 -3.50 -13.39
CA CYS A 145 10.26 -3.33 -12.73
C CYS A 145 10.44 -3.20 -11.22
N LEU A 146 9.94 -2.11 -10.65
CA LEU A 146 9.86 -1.92 -9.20
C LEU A 146 8.46 -2.27 -8.70
N PHE A 147 8.38 -2.75 -7.46
CA PHE A 147 7.11 -2.92 -6.74
C PHE A 147 7.09 -2.01 -5.51
N ALA A 148 6.04 -1.21 -5.36
CA ALA A 148 5.79 -0.38 -4.18
C ALA A 148 4.55 -0.89 -3.44
N LEU A 149 4.68 -1.13 -2.13
CA LEU A 149 3.58 -1.61 -1.31
C LEU A 149 2.52 -0.53 -1.13
N GLY A 150 1.28 -0.84 -1.50
CA GLY A 150 0.12 0.03 -1.29
C GLY A 150 -0.44 -0.07 0.13
N LEU A 151 -1.75 0.12 0.28
CA LEU A 151 -2.45 0.00 1.55
C LEU A 151 -2.56 -1.48 1.97
N ALA A 152 -1.77 -1.88 2.97
CA ALA A 152 -1.58 -3.28 3.35
C ALA A 152 -1.66 -3.54 4.86
N GLY A 153 -2.07 -2.56 5.68
CA GLY A 153 -2.11 -2.70 7.14
C GLY A 153 -3.09 -3.78 7.59
N ASP A 154 -4.22 -3.92 6.92
CA ASP A 154 -5.23 -4.94 7.16
C ASP A 154 -5.65 -5.71 5.90
N ALA A 155 -5.02 -5.43 4.77
CA ALA A 155 -5.24 -6.11 3.50
C ALA A 155 -4.25 -7.28 3.33
N VAL A 156 -4.75 -8.51 3.26
CA VAL A 156 -3.92 -9.72 3.11
C VAL A 156 -4.32 -10.57 1.91
N PRO A 157 -3.44 -11.46 1.41
CA PRO A 157 -3.77 -12.31 0.28
C PRO A 157 -4.93 -13.26 0.60
N TYR A 158 -5.86 -13.44 -0.34
CA TYR A 158 -7.00 -14.36 -0.19
C TYR A 158 -6.58 -15.81 0.05
N ASP A 159 -5.44 -16.22 -0.50
CA ASP A 159 -4.84 -17.53 -0.29
C ASP A 159 -3.32 -17.40 -0.10
N ARG A 160 -2.73 -18.33 0.64
CA ARG A 160 -1.32 -18.33 1.04
C ARG A 160 -0.72 -19.70 0.78
N GLY A 161 0.56 -19.72 0.46
CA GLY A 161 1.32 -20.91 0.16
C GLY A 161 2.24 -20.71 -1.04
N VAL A 162 3.08 -21.71 -1.31
CA VAL A 162 4.09 -21.67 -2.38
C VAL A 162 3.45 -21.44 -3.76
N LEU A 163 2.34 -22.13 -4.04
CA LEU A 163 1.60 -21.97 -5.30
C LEU A 163 0.78 -20.68 -5.33
N PRO A 164 -0.08 -20.37 -4.31
CA PRO A 164 -0.80 -19.10 -4.26
C PRO A 164 0.10 -17.87 -4.42
N ARG A 165 1.26 -17.83 -3.76
CA ARG A 165 2.25 -16.74 -3.91
C ARG A 165 2.58 -16.44 -5.38
N ARG A 166 2.79 -17.49 -6.18
CA ARG A 166 3.07 -17.35 -7.62
C ARG A 166 1.84 -16.92 -8.40
N GLN A 167 0.67 -17.45 -8.06
CA GLN A 167 -0.59 -17.10 -8.73
C GLN A 167 -0.95 -15.63 -8.48
N ILE A 168 -0.82 -15.17 -7.23
CA ILE A 168 -1.02 -13.77 -6.84
C ILE A 168 -0.09 -12.86 -7.64
N GLY A 169 1.22 -13.13 -7.61
CA GLY A 169 2.16 -12.27 -8.32
C GLY A 169 1.94 -12.28 -9.84
N ARG A 170 1.52 -13.41 -10.42
CA ARG A 170 1.15 -13.49 -11.84
C ARG A 170 -0.13 -12.73 -12.16
N ALA A 171 -1.13 -12.75 -11.28
CA ALA A 171 -2.39 -12.05 -11.50
C ALA A 171 -2.17 -10.52 -11.40
N VAL A 172 -1.51 -10.04 -10.35
CA VAL A 172 -1.15 -8.61 -10.23
C VAL A 172 -0.21 -8.18 -11.36
N GLY A 173 0.82 -8.99 -11.67
CA GLY A 173 1.75 -8.70 -12.77
C GLY A 173 1.09 -8.69 -14.14
N GLY A 174 0.13 -9.59 -14.38
CA GLY A 174 -0.68 -9.61 -15.61
C GLY A 174 -1.59 -8.39 -15.74
N GLU A 175 -2.22 -7.96 -14.64
CA GLU A 175 -2.99 -6.71 -14.63
C GLU A 175 -2.08 -5.50 -14.87
N ALA A 176 -0.94 -5.44 -14.20
CA ALA A 176 0.05 -4.38 -14.40
C ALA A 176 0.54 -4.34 -15.86
N LEU A 177 0.91 -5.49 -16.43
CA LEU A 177 1.34 -5.61 -17.83
C LEU A 177 0.27 -5.10 -18.78
N ARG A 178 -0.99 -5.49 -18.55
CA ARG A 178 -2.14 -5.02 -19.34
C ARG A 178 -2.30 -3.50 -19.26
N ARG A 179 -2.08 -2.91 -18.09
CA ARG A 179 -2.21 -1.46 -17.86
C ARG A 179 -1.03 -0.65 -18.35
N LEU A 180 0.15 -1.25 -18.47
CA LEU A 180 1.31 -0.61 -19.11
C LEU A 180 1.12 -0.44 -20.63
N GLN A 181 0.18 -1.15 -21.24
CA GLN A 181 -0.16 -1.01 -22.65
C GLN A 181 -1.04 0.23 -22.88
N PHE A 182 -0.80 0.93 -23.99
CA PHE A 182 -1.61 2.08 -24.43
C PHE A 182 -1.62 3.27 -23.46
N VAL A 183 -0.64 3.35 -22.57
CA VAL A 183 -0.39 4.52 -21.72
C VAL A 183 0.13 5.65 -22.59
N THR A 184 -0.52 6.81 -22.53
CA THR A 184 0.02 8.04 -23.13
C THR A 184 1.17 8.52 -22.27
N THR A 185 2.33 8.73 -22.89
CA THR A 185 3.54 9.18 -22.20
C THR A 185 3.94 10.60 -22.63
N THR A 186 4.53 11.34 -21.71
CA THR A 186 5.12 12.66 -21.98
C THR A 186 6.51 12.77 -21.34
N GLY A 187 7.41 13.47 -22.02
CA GLY A 187 8.72 13.86 -21.47
C GLY A 187 8.72 15.29 -20.91
N ASP A 188 7.64 16.04 -21.14
CA ASP A 188 7.47 17.39 -20.66
C ASP A 188 6.73 17.36 -19.32
N ILE A 189 7.50 17.24 -18.23
CA ILE A 189 6.97 17.15 -16.88
C ILE A 189 7.73 18.08 -15.93
N THR A 190 6.99 18.64 -14.98
CA THR A 190 7.60 19.24 -13.78
C THR A 190 7.78 18.16 -12.71
N VAL A 191 8.96 18.15 -12.10
CA VAL A 191 9.25 17.32 -10.92
C VAL A 191 9.31 18.21 -9.69
N SER A 192 8.54 17.87 -8.65
CA SER A 192 8.66 18.51 -7.35
C SER A 192 8.44 17.50 -6.23
N GLY A 193 8.98 17.78 -5.05
CA GLY A 193 8.84 16.92 -3.89
C GLY A 193 8.75 17.74 -2.63
N LEU A 194 7.78 17.41 -1.77
CA LEU A 194 7.63 18.00 -0.46
C LEU A 194 7.62 16.92 0.60
N LYS A 195 8.05 17.28 1.80
CA LYS A 195 7.89 16.45 2.98
C LYS A 195 7.53 17.29 4.18
N THR A 196 6.88 16.67 5.15
CA THR A 196 6.54 17.28 6.43
C THR A 196 6.82 16.31 7.56
N LYS A 197 7.33 16.83 8.67
CA LYS A 197 7.48 16.08 9.90
C LYS A 197 6.12 16.05 10.61
N VAL A 198 5.75 14.88 11.11
CA VAL A 198 4.47 14.64 11.79
C VAL A 198 4.74 14.03 13.15
N GLU A 199 4.02 14.53 14.16
CA GLU A 199 4.05 13.99 15.52
C GLU A 199 2.81 13.12 15.73
N PHE A 200 3.03 11.84 15.97
CA PHE A 200 1.98 10.88 16.27
C PHE A 200 1.95 10.61 17.77
N PRO A 201 0.81 10.84 18.45
CA PRO A 201 0.68 10.54 19.87
C PRO A 201 0.83 9.04 20.12
N THR A 202 1.39 8.68 21.27
CA THR A 202 1.57 7.29 21.70
C THR A 202 0.56 6.89 22.78
N LYS A 203 0.27 5.60 22.86
CA LYS A 203 -0.53 5.03 23.95
C LYS A 203 0.20 5.23 25.28
N PRO A 204 -0.52 5.44 26.40
CA PRO A 204 0.08 5.39 27.71
C PRO A 204 0.78 4.05 27.91
N GLN A 205 2.04 4.07 28.34
CA GLN A 205 2.76 2.85 28.71
C GLN A 205 2.02 2.15 29.86
N ALA A 206 1.75 0.86 29.71
CA ALA A 206 1.24 0.06 30.82
C ALA A 206 2.29 0.02 31.95
N ALA A 207 1.86 0.15 33.21
CA ALA A 207 2.74 0.21 34.37
C ALA A 207 3.59 -1.06 34.60
N GLU A 208 3.30 -2.15 33.90
CA GLU A 208 4.03 -3.42 33.97
C GLU A 208 4.86 -3.63 32.70
N LYS A 209 6.13 -3.23 32.76
CA LYS A 209 7.13 -3.45 31.71
C LYS A 209 7.37 -4.94 31.50
N VAL A 210 7.32 -5.39 30.26
CA VAL A 210 8.05 -6.59 29.80
C VAL A 210 9.30 -6.11 29.07
N ALA A 211 10.41 -6.75 29.40
CA ALA A 211 11.78 -6.36 29.10
C ALA A 211 12.14 -6.44 27.60
N ASP A 212 11.83 -5.40 26.83
CA ASP A 212 12.61 -5.07 25.65
C ASP A 212 12.98 -3.59 25.65
N ASN A 213 14.25 -3.31 25.39
CA ASN A 213 14.97 -2.11 25.81
C ASN A 213 14.89 -0.94 24.81
N ASP A 214 13.95 -0.95 23.88
CA ASP A 214 13.75 0.17 22.97
C ASP A 214 12.74 1.15 23.57
N GLU A 215 13.25 2.27 24.08
CA GLU A 215 12.44 3.40 24.52
C GLU A 215 11.50 3.82 23.37
N ILE A 216 10.19 3.61 23.54
CA ILE A 216 9.19 4.05 22.56
C ILE A 216 9.17 5.57 22.59
N PRO A 217 9.48 6.28 21.49
CA PRO A 217 9.47 7.74 21.49
C PRO A 217 8.07 8.28 21.79
N GLU A 218 7.96 9.26 22.70
CA GLU A 218 6.71 9.94 23.04
C GLU A 218 6.85 11.45 22.79
N PRO A 219 6.25 12.02 21.72
CA PRO A 219 5.51 11.34 20.64
C PRO A 219 6.43 10.56 19.68
N VAL A 220 5.84 9.69 18.85
CA VAL A 220 6.53 9.12 17.69
C VAL A 220 6.61 10.20 16.62
N ILE A 221 7.83 10.57 16.25
CA ILE A 221 8.10 11.57 15.23
C ILE A 221 8.51 10.86 13.94
N SER A 222 7.79 11.12 12.85
CA SER A 222 8.11 10.56 11.54
C SER A 222 7.88 11.58 10.42
N GLU A 223 8.00 11.16 9.16
CA GLU A 223 7.79 12.03 8.00
C GLU A 223 6.77 11.45 7.01
N ILE A 224 5.96 12.35 6.44
CA ILE A 224 5.16 12.08 5.25
C ILE A 224 5.81 12.81 4.08
N GLN A 225 5.93 12.15 2.93
CA GLN A 225 6.48 12.76 1.72
C GLN A 225 5.53 12.62 0.53
N VAL A 226 5.58 13.58 -0.39
CA VAL A 226 4.91 13.48 -1.68
C VAL A 226 5.90 13.86 -2.77
N LEU A 227 6.05 12.97 -3.76
CA LEU A 227 6.74 13.25 -5.02
C LEU A 227 5.68 13.49 -6.10
N ARG A 228 5.86 14.55 -6.87
CA ARG A 228 5.00 14.90 -8.00
C ARG A 228 5.79 14.85 -9.30
N LEU A 229 5.25 14.14 -10.29
CA LEU A 229 5.79 14.00 -11.63
C LEU A 229 4.70 14.39 -12.63
N GLY A 230 4.66 15.66 -13.03
CA GLY A 230 3.55 16.19 -13.83
C GLY A 230 2.23 16.12 -13.05
N ASP A 231 1.30 15.29 -13.50
CA ASP A 231 0.00 15.05 -12.84
C ASP A 231 -0.05 13.76 -12.03
N ILE A 232 1.08 13.06 -11.90
CA ILE A 232 1.24 11.85 -11.08
C ILE A 232 1.75 12.23 -9.69
N TYR A 233 1.12 11.67 -8.66
CA TYR A 233 1.45 11.91 -7.26
C TYR A 233 1.80 10.59 -6.56
N ILE A 234 2.95 10.55 -5.89
CA ILE A 234 3.39 9.42 -5.08
C ILE A 234 3.49 9.88 -3.63
N LEU A 235 2.51 9.50 -2.82
CA LEU A 235 2.45 9.80 -1.39
C LEU A 235 3.09 8.65 -0.61
N GLY A 236 4.23 8.92 0.02
CA GLY A 236 4.91 8.01 0.94
C GLY A 236 4.43 8.22 2.37
N LEU A 237 3.87 7.16 2.96
CA LEU A 237 3.37 7.13 4.33
C LEU A 237 4.25 6.21 5.21
N PRO A 238 4.61 6.64 6.42
CA PRO A 238 5.36 5.80 7.34
C PRO A 238 4.46 4.73 7.97
N GLY A 239 5.01 3.53 8.18
CA GLY A 239 4.30 2.44 8.85
C GLY A 239 3.28 1.68 7.99
N GLU A 240 2.52 0.81 8.67
CA GLU A 240 1.50 -0.05 8.08
C GLU A 240 0.12 0.60 8.17
N VAL A 241 -0.27 1.29 7.11
CA VAL A 241 -1.51 2.08 7.06
C VAL A 241 -2.72 1.18 6.80
N LEU A 242 -3.76 1.29 7.63
CA LEU A 242 -5.04 0.61 7.39
C LEU A 242 -5.71 1.14 6.11
N VAL A 243 -6.43 0.26 5.41
CA VAL A 243 -7.04 0.58 4.13
C VAL A 243 -7.97 1.80 4.23
N GLU A 244 -8.80 1.90 5.26
CA GLU A 244 -9.75 3.00 5.45
C GLU A 244 -9.05 4.37 5.52
N VAL A 245 -7.88 4.44 6.18
CA VAL A 245 -7.10 5.68 6.29
C VAL A 245 -6.65 6.14 4.91
N GLY A 246 -6.11 5.22 4.11
CA GLY A 246 -5.65 5.53 2.75
C GLY A 246 -6.77 5.80 1.76
N LEU A 247 -7.90 5.07 1.84
CA LEU A 247 -9.08 5.32 1.01
C LEU A 247 -9.68 6.71 1.31
N GLU A 248 -9.70 7.12 2.58
CA GLU A 248 -10.15 8.46 2.95
C GLU A 248 -9.24 9.56 2.38
N ILE A 249 -7.92 9.33 2.38
CA ILE A 249 -6.97 10.23 1.69
C ILE A 249 -7.26 10.28 0.19
N LYS A 250 -7.39 9.13 -0.49
CA LYS A 250 -7.68 9.08 -1.94
C LYS A 250 -8.96 9.85 -2.27
N LYS A 251 -10.03 9.59 -1.52
CA LYS A 251 -11.35 10.22 -1.68
C LYS A 251 -11.27 11.74 -1.51
N ARG A 252 -10.66 12.22 -0.43
CA ARG A 252 -10.58 13.66 -0.12
C ARG A 252 -9.56 14.41 -0.97
N ALA A 253 -8.49 13.76 -1.42
CA ALA A 253 -7.51 14.37 -2.31
C ALA A 253 -8.09 14.65 -3.70
N GLY A 254 -9.04 13.81 -4.15
CA GLY A 254 -9.68 13.95 -5.46
C GLY A 254 -8.69 13.90 -6.62
N LEU A 255 -7.61 13.12 -6.47
CA LEU A 255 -6.55 12.98 -7.45
C LEU A 255 -6.72 11.66 -8.21
N GLU A 256 -6.85 11.75 -9.52
CA GLU A 256 -6.95 10.58 -10.39
C GLU A 256 -5.69 9.72 -10.30
N ASN A 257 -4.51 10.34 -10.33
CA ASN A 257 -3.21 9.66 -10.42
C ASN A 257 -2.42 9.69 -9.10
N LEU A 258 -3.08 9.30 -8.01
CA LEU A 258 -2.46 9.18 -6.68
C LEU A 258 -2.06 7.73 -6.37
N PHE A 259 -0.75 7.53 -6.19
CA PHE A 259 -0.13 6.33 -5.65
C PHE A 259 0.08 6.55 -4.16
N ILE A 260 -0.36 5.60 -3.33
CA ILE A 260 -0.03 5.59 -1.90
C ILE A 260 0.97 4.46 -1.67
N VAL A 261 2.10 4.80 -1.05
CA VAL A 261 3.18 3.86 -0.72
C VAL A 261 3.31 3.80 0.79
N SER A 262 2.97 2.65 1.38
CA SER A 262 3.15 2.40 2.82
C SER A 262 4.58 1.96 3.12
N LEU A 263 4.98 1.98 4.40
CA LEU A 263 6.34 1.69 4.85
C LEU A 263 7.41 2.55 4.13
N SER A 264 7.06 3.80 3.82
CA SER A 264 7.97 4.76 3.20
C SER A 264 8.74 5.52 4.28
N ASN A 265 10.07 5.57 4.13
CA ASN A 265 11.05 6.23 5.01
C ASN A 265 11.16 5.70 6.45
N ASP A 266 10.07 5.19 7.03
CA ASP A 266 10.03 4.76 8.43
C ASP A 266 9.00 3.63 8.69
N ALA A 267 9.14 2.95 9.82
CA ALA A 267 8.33 1.80 10.24
C ALA A 267 7.75 2.01 11.64
N ILE A 268 6.75 2.90 11.75
CA ILE A 268 6.14 3.33 13.02
C ILE A 268 5.04 2.40 13.56
N GLY A 269 5.00 1.15 13.11
CA GLY A 269 3.91 0.20 13.41
C GLY A 269 2.63 0.47 12.59
N TYR A 270 1.49 -0.04 13.07
CA TYR A 270 0.20 0.16 12.39
C TYR A 270 -0.37 1.56 12.62
N VAL A 271 -0.85 2.19 11.54
CA VAL A 271 -1.57 3.47 11.61
C VAL A 271 -3.06 3.20 11.40
N CYS A 272 -3.80 3.27 12.50
CA CYS A 272 -5.22 2.92 12.56
C CYS A 272 -6.12 4.16 12.62
N HIS A 273 -7.28 4.11 11.98
CA HIS A 273 -8.35 5.09 12.19
C HIS A 273 -8.93 4.96 13.61
N ARG A 274 -9.53 6.02 14.13
CA ARG A 274 -10.06 6.09 15.50
C ARG A 274 -11.01 4.95 15.85
N ALA A 275 -11.95 4.64 14.95
CA ALA A 275 -12.94 3.60 15.21
C ALA A 275 -12.30 2.21 15.38
N ALA A 276 -11.17 1.91 14.74
CA ALA A 276 -10.47 0.63 14.90
C ALA A 276 -10.12 0.32 16.37
N TYR A 277 -9.80 1.34 17.17
CA TYR A 277 -9.51 1.18 18.60
C TYR A 277 -10.73 0.75 19.43
N ASP A 278 -11.93 1.16 19.01
CA ASP A 278 -13.19 0.76 19.64
C ASP A 278 -13.65 -0.62 19.14
N GLU A 279 -13.37 -0.92 17.86
CA GLU A 279 -13.67 -2.20 17.22
C GLU A 279 -12.80 -3.36 17.73
N GLY A 280 -11.57 -3.07 18.18
CA GLY A 280 -10.60 -4.07 18.65
C GLY A 280 -9.79 -4.71 17.51
N GLY A 281 -9.32 -5.94 17.72
CA GLY A 281 -8.45 -6.65 16.76
C GLY A 281 -6.95 -6.42 16.99
N TYR A 282 -6.12 -6.91 16.08
CA TYR A 282 -4.67 -6.98 16.27
C TYR A 282 -3.96 -5.63 16.09
N GLU A 283 -4.25 -4.94 14.99
CA GLU A 283 -3.57 -3.72 14.55
C GLU A 283 -3.66 -2.56 15.57
N PRO A 284 -4.86 -2.18 16.08
CA PRO A 284 -4.99 -1.08 17.03
C PRO A 284 -4.67 -1.50 18.48
N ALA A 285 -4.46 -2.80 18.75
CA ALA A 285 -4.12 -3.33 20.07
C ALA A 285 -2.60 -3.40 20.30
N GLY A 286 -2.02 -4.58 20.49
CA GLY A 286 -0.59 -4.74 20.80
C GLY A 286 0.37 -4.50 19.63
N ALA A 287 -0.14 -4.34 18.41
CA ALA A 287 0.71 -4.22 17.21
C ALA A 287 1.14 -2.78 16.88
N THR A 288 0.65 -1.79 17.62
CA THR A 288 1.03 -0.38 17.44
C THR A 288 1.15 0.33 18.77
N ASN A 289 2.14 1.21 18.88
CA ASN A 289 2.26 2.14 20.01
C ASN A 289 1.51 3.45 19.74
N LEU A 290 1.01 3.69 18.53
CA LEU A 290 0.29 4.91 18.20
C LEU A 290 -1.07 4.96 18.90
N ALA A 291 -1.40 6.13 19.45
CA ALA A 291 -2.66 6.38 20.12
C ALA A 291 -3.82 6.55 19.14
N LYS A 292 -5.03 6.36 19.67
CA LYS A 292 -6.29 6.64 19.01
C LYS A 292 -6.29 8.07 18.42
N GLY A 293 -6.51 8.19 17.12
CA GLY A 293 -6.42 9.46 16.39
C GLY A 293 -5.25 9.56 15.40
N ALA A 294 -4.29 8.64 15.45
CA ALA A 294 -3.11 8.67 14.57
C ALA A 294 -3.47 8.60 13.06
N GLY A 295 -4.45 7.77 12.68
CA GLY A 295 -4.94 7.72 11.30
C GLY A 295 -5.53 9.04 10.82
N GLU A 296 -6.31 9.72 11.66
CA GLU A 296 -6.87 11.04 11.34
C GLU A 296 -5.79 12.10 11.18
N ILE A 297 -4.76 12.10 12.04
CA ILE A 297 -3.60 12.98 11.90
C ILE A 297 -2.91 12.72 10.55
N MET A 298 -2.69 11.46 10.19
CA MET A 298 -2.09 11.09 8.91
C MET A 298 -2.93 11.58 7.72
N ILE A 299 -4.26 11.47 7.78
CA ILE A 299 -5.16 11.96 6.74
C ILE A 299 -4.99 13.47 6.55
N GLU A 300 -5.13 14.25 7.61
CA GLU A 300 -5.06 15.71 7.53
C GLU A 300 -3.69 16.19 7.04
N GLN A 301 -2.61 15.63 7.58
CA GLN A 301 -1.24 15.99 7.18
C GLN A 301 -0.93 15.60 5.73
N SER A 302 -1.45 14.47 5.25
CA SER A 302 -1.32 14.06 3.86
C SER A 302 -2.05 15.02 2.92
N LEU A 303 -3.29 15.39 3.25
CA LEU A 303 -4.10 16.29 2.44
C LEU A 303 -3.53 17.73 2.42
N GLU A 304 -3.03 18.21 3.56
CA GLU A 304 -2.33 19.50 3.63
C GLU A 304 -1.09 19.50 2.73
N LEU A 305 -0.26 18.45 2.82
CA LEU A 305 0.95 18.32 2.01
C LEU A 305 0.64 18.24 0.51
N ILE A 306 -0.39 17.46 0.13
CA ILE A 306 -0.89 17.39 -1.25
C ILE A 306 -1.41 18.76 -1.71
N GLY A 307 -2.16 19.47 -0.88
CA GLY A 307 -2.66 20.81 -1.18
C GLY A 307 -1.53 21.80 -1.47
N ARG A 308 -0.47 21.76 -0.66
CA ARG A 308 0.72 22.62 -0.83
C ARG A 308 1.47 22.33 -2.15
N ILE A 309 1.75 21.06 -2.46
CA ILE A 309 2.48 20.71 -3.70
C ILE A 309 1.64 20.97 -4.97
N LYS A 310 0.30 20.98 -4.86
CA LYS A 310 -0.58 21.41 -5.95
C LYS A 310 -0.43 22.90 -6.26
N GLN A 311 -0.30 23.74 -5.24
CA GLN A 311 -0.17 25.19 -5.39
C GLN A 311 1.15 25.61 -6.03
N GLU A 312 2.25 24.86 -5.85
CA GLU A 312 3.54 25.14 -6.52
C GLU A 312 3.44 25.14 -8.06
N ARG A 313 2.44 24.47 -8.65
CA ARG A 313 2.17 24.52 -10.10
C ARG A 313 1.49 25.82 -10.52
N GLN A 314 0.65 26.40 -9.67
CA GLN A 314 -0.09 27.61 -10.03
C GLN A 314 0.79 28.87 -10.01
N THR A 315 1.90 28.84 -9.27
CA THR A 315 2.78 30.00 -9.08
C THR A 315 3.99 30.02 -10.02
N ARG A 316 4.22 28.98 -10.82
CA ARG A 316 5.22 28.97 -11.90
C ARG A 316 4.49 29.06 -13.24
N PRO A 317 4.48 30.22 -13.93
CA PRO A 317 4.02 30.28 -15.31
C PRO A 317 5.00 29.50 -16.20
N ASP A 318 4.46 28.86 -17.24
CA ASP A 318 5.18 28.16 -18.31
C ASP A 318 6.24 29.06 -19.00
#